data_AF-A0A6N8G228-F1
#
_entry.id   AF-A0A6N8G228-F1
#
_cell.length_a   1.000
_cell.length_b   1.000
_cell.length_c   1.000
_cell.angle_alpha   90.00
_cell.angle_beta   90.00
_cell.angle_gamma   90.00
#
_symmetry.space_group_name_H-M   'P 1'
#
loop_
_entity.id
_entity.type
_entity.pdbx_description
1 polymer ?
#
loop_
_entity_poly.entity_id
_entity_poly.type
_entity_poly.pdbx_seq_one_letter_code
_entity_poly.pdbx_strand_id
1 'polypeptide(L)'
;MRSRQDIVEIFSSFIQFNADRFSNWVTEPKLRRSMQNSLIQSPQATTKENFWALYWYKLWLAQPESLAFGHLYAYLQEAGYWAAQNIVTNFTSSQHTLADCFQMAITKVDKILQGFNSQQGFNLKNYASAIFTSTIKETLRQRQEVDICTDWSLLRKLSHKRLEEALQNAGLSPEKIASYLLAWNCFKTIYVPIQAGATRQLAKPDSVTWEAIAKLYNSQNPSTKIHQAETLEQWMLACAKAARSYLYPTVASINTPKPGQDSGEWLDNLPELQGESLLTNIITQEEIQNRQTQYKQISEVLVAVIAKLDVQAQQILKLYYGEALTQQQMAAQLDIKQYTISRRLTKCREELLKALAQWSQDLHISLTSDVLKNISAVLDEWLQGHYSQTELKSSRE
;
A
#
# COMPACT_ATOMS: atom_id res chain seq x y z
N MET A 1 -10.60 -9.11 28.05
CA MET A 1 -9.68 -8.12 28.65
C MET A 1 -10.27 -7.58 29.95
N ARG A 2 -9.47 -7.41 31.01
CA ARG A 2 -9.92 -6.77 32.27
C ARG A 2 -9.90 -5.25 32.11
N SER A 3 -11.02 -4.58 32.41
CA SER A 3 -11.10 -3.12 32.39
C SER A 3 -10.28 -2.49 33.52
N ARG A 4 -9.56 -1.42 33.18
CA ARG A 4 -8.75 -0.64 34.12
C ARG A 4 -9.66 0.27 34.93
N GLN A 5 -9.43 0.34 36.23
CA GLN A 5 -10.23 1.16 37.16
C GLN A 5 -9.40 2.29 37.77
N ASP A 6 -8.10 2.09 37.89
CA ASP A 6 -7.19 3.11 38.42
C ASP A 6 -6.82 4.12 37.32
N ILE A 7 -6.91 5.41 37.64
CA ILE A 7 -6.63 6.51 36.69
C ILE A 7 -5.18 6.47 36.25
N VAL A 8 -4.25 6.15 37.16
CA VAL A 8 -2.84 6.07 36.81
C VAL A 8 -2.66 4.96 35.78
N GLU A 9 -3.24 3.79 36.00
CA GLU A 9 -3.22 2.69 35.03
C GLU A 9 -3.88 3.09 33.70
N ILE A 10 -5.05 3.73 33.71
CA ILE A 10 -5.77 4.16 32.50
C ILE A 10 -4.92 5.06 31.59
N PHE A 11 -4.17 6.00 32.16
CA PHE A 11 -3.38 6.98 31.41
C PHE A 11 -1.89 6.63 31.28
N SER A 12 -1.45 5.44 31.73
CA SER A 12 -0.03 5.05 31.64
C SER A 12 0.21 3.62 31.19
N SER A 13 -0.83 2.84 30.91
CA SER A 13 -0.68 1.44 30.48
C SER A 13 -1.11 1.19 29.03
N PHE A 14 -0.46 0.20 28.43
CA PHE A 14 -0.66 -0.24 27.05
C PHE A 14 -0.99 -1.72 27.02
N ILE A 15 -1.76 -2.14 26.01
CA ILE A 15 -2.12 -3.54 25.83
C ILE A 15 -0.91 -4.32 25.34
N GLN A 16 -0.66 -5.47 25.98
CA GLN A 16 0.25 -6.48 25.46
C GLN A 16 -0.56 -7.67 24.95
N PHE A 17 -0.30 -8.05 23.71
CA PHE A 17 -0.82 -9.29 23.12
C PHE A 17 0.20 -10.40 23.30
N ASN A 18 -0.29 -11.61 23.56
CA ASN A 18 0.46 -12.84 23.40
C ASN A 18 -0.18 -13.64 22.25
N ALA A 19 0.56 -13.77 21.15
CA ALA A 19 -0.01 -14.10 19.84
C ALA A 19 -1.20 -13.17 19.52
N ASP A 20 -2.42 -13.69 19.51
CA ASP A 20 -3.63 -12.94 19.18
C ASP A 20 -4.54 -12.63 20.38
N ARG A 21 -4.15 -13.03 21.60
CA ARG A 21 -4.98 -12.85 22.78
C ARG A 21 -4.42 -11.76 23.68
N PHE A 22 -5.33 -11.02 24.31
CA PHE A 22 -4.97 -10.13 25.39
C PHE A 22 -4.20 -10.91 26.46
N SER A 23 -3.00 -10.42 26.80
CA SER A 23 -2.17 -10.98 27.85
C SER A 23 -2.31 -10.17 29.14
N ASN A 24 -1.87 -8.91 29.11
CA ASN A 24 -1.78 -8.06 30.28
C ASN A 24 -1.64 -6.57 29.88
N TRP A 25 -1.81 -5.70 30.88
CA TRP A 25 -1.50 -4.28 30.77
C TRP A 25 -0.04 -4.04 31.16
N VAL A 26 0.70 -3.31 30.31
CA VAL A 26 2.09 -2.93 30.59
C VAL A 26 2.12 -1.43 30.87
N THR A 27 2.58 -1.07 32.06
CA THR A 27 2.67 0.33 32.49
C THR A 27 3.99 0.96 32.04
N GLU A 28 3.92 2.11 31.38
CA GLU A 28 5.09 2.89 31.00
C GLU A 28 5.54 3.78 32.18
N PRO A 29 6.79 3.66 32.67
CA PRO A 29 7.23 4.33 33.88
C PRO A 29 7.20 5.86 33.85
N LYS A 30 7.48 6.49 32.70
CA LYS A 30 7.49 7.96 32.58
C LYS A 30 6.08 8.53 32.67
N LEU A 31 5.12 7.95 31.96
CA LEU A 31 3.71 8.30 32.02
C LEU A 31 3.15 8.02 33.41
N ARG A 32 3.49 6.90 34.04
CA ARG A 32 3.06 6.61 35.42
C ARG A 32 3.48 7.72 36.39
N ARG A 33 4.76 8.10 36.36
CA ARG A 33 5.31 9.17 37.21
C ARG A 33 4.66 10.52 36.90
N SER A 34 4.51 10.84 35.62
CA SER A 34 3.83 12.06 35.15
C SER A 34 2.41 12.16 35.71
N MET A 35 1.61 11.09 35.57
CA MET A 35 0.24 11.05 36.04
C MET A 35 0.16 11.16 37.58
N GLN A 36 1.04 10.45 38.30
CA GLN A 36 1.12 10.55 39.77
C GLN A 36 1.48 11.98 40.22
N ASN A 37 2.43 12.63 39.55
CA ASN A 37 2.80 14.01 39.84
C ASN A 37 1.63 14.97 39.57
N SER A 38 0.92 14.81 38.47
CA SER A 38 -0.26 15.64 38.15
C SER A 38 -1.40 15.45 39.16
N LEU A 39 -1.60 14.24 39.68
CA LEU A 39 -2.56 13.98 40.75
C LEU A 39 -2.17 14.66 42.06
N ILE A 40 -0.89 14.65 42.42
CA ILE A 40 -0.37 15.34 43.61
C ILE A 40 -0.54 16.86 43.47
N GLN A 41 -0.25 17.41 42.30
CA GLN A 41 -0.33 18.85 42.02
C GLN A 41 -1.76 19.37 41.88
N SER A 42 -2.74 18.50 41.65
CA SER A 42 -4.15 18.85 41.56
C SER A 42 -5.00 17.99 42.51
N PRO A 43 -4.94 18.21 43.84
CA PRO A 43 -5.70 17.43 44.82
C PRO A 43 -7.23 17.55 44.66
N GLN A 44 -7.68 18.64 44.04
CA GLN A 44 -9.09 18.92 43.74
C GLN A 44 -9.54 18.28 42.41
N ALA A 45 -8.62 17.76 41.60
CA ALA A 45 -8.98 17.08 40.36
C ALA A 45 -9.77 15.82 40.74
N THR A 46 -10.99 15.74 40.20
CA THR A 46 -11.86 14.60 40.45
C THR A 46 -11.16 13.33 39.96
N THR A 47 -11.42 12.20 40.61
CA THR A 47 -11.01 10.87 40.12
C THR A 47 -11.75 10.44 38.83
N LYS A 48 -12.26 11.41 38.07
CA LYS A 48 -13.07 11.20 36.88
C LYS A 48 -12.16 11.15 35.65
N GLU A 49 -12.21 10.01 34.97
CA GLU A 49 -11.56 9.72 33.69
C GLU A 49 -11.71 10.86 32.67
N ASN A 50 -12.93 11.39 32.50
CA ASN A 50 -13.24 12.44 31.52
C ASN A 50 -12.50 13.76 31.79
N PHE A 51 -12.26 14.11 33.05
CA PHE A 51 -11.53 15.34 33.39
C PHE A 51 -10.10 15.25 32.88
N TRP A 52 -9.42 14.13 33.18
CA TRP A 52 -8.04 13.90 32.76
C TRP A 52 -7.90 13.76 31.25
N ALA A 53 -8.86 13.11 30.58
CA ALA A 53 -8.89 13.06 29.12
C ALA A 53 -8.94 14.45 28.49
N LEU A 54 -9.78 15.36 29.01
CA LEU A 54 -9.87 16.74 28.54
C LEU A 54 -8.64 17.57 28.92
N TYR A 55 -8.07 17.37 30.10
CA TYR A 55 -6.84 18.03 30.55
C TYR A 55 -5.68 17.70 29.62
N TRP A 56 -5.41 16.41 29.39
CA TRP A 56 -4.34 15.98 28.49
C TRP A 56 -4.61 16.41 27.05
N TYR A 57 -5.87 16.39 26.60
CA TYR A 57 -6.22 16.89 25.27
C TYR A 57 -5.89 18.37 25.09
N LYS A 58 -6.25 19.22 26.06
CA LYS A 58 -5.91 20.66 26.02
C LYS A 58 -4.41 20.89 26.11
N LEU A 59 -3.70 20.12 26.94
CA LEU A 59 -2.24 20.22 27.05
C LEU A 59 -1.55 19.81 25.75
N TRP A 60 -2.04 18.75 25.09
CA TRP A 60 -1.53 18.32 23.80
C TRP A 60 -1.74 19.37 22.70
N LEU A 61 -2.90 20.04 22.67
CA LEU A 61 -3.14 21.15 21.73
C LEU A 61 -2.18 22.33 21.94
N ALA A 62 -1.86 22.65 23.21
CA ALA A 62 -0.92 23.72 23.53
C ALA A 62 0.55 23.32 23.32
N GLN A 63 0.88 22.05 23.58
CA GLN A 63 2.24 21.49 23.55
C GLN A 63 2.22 20.07 22.99
N PRO A 64 2.27 19.90 21.65
CA PRO A 64 2.22 18.59 21.01
C PRO A 64 3.39 17.67 21.36
N GLU A 65 4.56 18.23 21.69
CA GLU A 65 5.78 17.48 22.07
C GLU A 65 5.76 16.97 23.52
N SER A 66 4.73 17.31 24.30
CA SER A 66 4.59 16.88 25.69
C SER A 66 4.20 15.39 25.81
N LEU A 67 4.28 14.85 27.03
CA LEU A 67 3.80 13.49 27.35
C LEU A 67 2.27 13.34 27.22
N ALA A 68 1.53 14.42 26.97
CA ALA A 68 0.08 14.42 26.86
C ALA A 68 -0.43 13.48 25.76
N PHE A 69 0.27 13.41 24.61
CA PHE A 69 -0.08 12.45 23.56
C PHE A 69 0.03 11.01 24.07
N GLY A 70 1.10 10.68 24.79
CA GLY A 70 1.30 9.35 25.37
C GLY A 70 0.18 8.97 26.36
N HIS A 71 -0.25 9.92 27.19
CA HIS A 71 -1.38 9.72 28.10
C HIS A 71 -2.70 9.47 27.35
N LEU A 72 -3.00 10.25 26.32
CA LEU A 72 -4.20 10.07 25.48
C LEU A 72 -4.15 8.77 24.67
N TYR A 73 -2.97 8.36 24.24
CA TYR A 73 -2.78 7.09 23.54
C TYR A 73 -3.04 5.90 24.47
N ALA A 74 -2.47 5.91 25.67
CA ALA A 74 -2.71 4.91 26.71
C ALA A 74 -4.21 4.85 27.11
N TYR A 75 -4.84 6.01 27.21
CA TYR A 75 -6.27 6.17 27.48
C TYR A 75 -7.13 5.43 26.44
N LEU A 76 -6.84 5.62 25.15
CA LEU A 76 -7.65 5.10 24.06
C LEU A 76 -7.42 3.61 23.74
N GLN A 77 -6.44 2.95 24.36
CA GLN A 77 -6.15 1.52 24.17
C GLN A 77 -7.39 0.63 24.37
N GLU A 78 -8.13 0.86 25.46
CA GLU A 78 -9.32 0.04 25.79
C GLU A 78 -10.44 0.23 24.75
N ALA A 79 -10.67 1.46 24.29
CA ALA A 79 -11.64 1.75 23.23
C ALA A 79 -11.26 1.09 21.90
N GLY A 80 -9.97 1.13 21.53
CA GLY A 80 -9.44 0.46 20.34
C GLY A 80 -9.60 -1.06 20.42
N TYR A 81 -9.31 -1.66 21.58
CA TYR A 81 -9.44 -3.10 21.79
C TYR A 81 -10.89 -3.57 21.65
N TRP A 82 -11.84 -2.90 22.32
CA TRP A 82 -13.24 -3.31 22.22
C TRP A 82 -13.83 -3.08 20.83
N ALA A 83 -13.39 -2.04 20.12
CA ALA A 83 -13.76 -1.85 18.72
C ALA A 83 -13.26 -3.02 17.83
N ALA A 84 -11.99 -3.42 18.01
CA ALA A 84 -11.41 -4.55 17.30
C ALA A 84 -12.08 -5.88 17.67
N GLN A 85 -12.30 -6.14 18.97
CA GLN A 85 -12.96 -7.34 19.46
C GLN A 85 -14.38 -7.47 18.90
N ASN A 86 -15.16 -6.40 18.92
CA ASN A 86 -16.51 -6.39 18.38
C ASN A 86 -16.53 -6.68 16.88
N ILE A 87 -15.49 -6.28 16.14
CA ILE A 87 -15.36 -6.62 14.73
C ILE A 87 -14.97 -8.08 14.58
N VAL A 88 -13.89 -8.55 15.18
CA VAL A 88 -13.48 -9.96 15.04
C VAL A 88 -14.55 -10.96 15.51
N THR A 89 -15.37 -10.64 16.52
CA THR A 89 -16.48 -11.52 16.93
C THR A 89 -17.66 -11.54 15.96
N ASN A 90 -17.90 -10.43 15.26
CA ASN A 90 -19.02 -10.31 14.32
C ASN A 90 -18.61 -10.65 12.88
N PHE A 91 -17.31 -10.78 12.60
CA PHE A 91 -16.75 -11.00 11.28
C PHE A 91 -15.92 -12.29 11.29
N THR A 92 -16.39 -13.32 10.60
CA THR A 92 -15.74 -14.65 10.48
C THR A 92 -14.70 -14.70 9.36
N SER A 93 -14.10 -13.56 8.97
CA SER A 93 -13.01 -13.56 7.99
C SER A 93 -11.73 -14.05 8.68
N SER A 94 -11.23 -15.20 8.25
CA SER A 94 -10.09 -15.91 8.87
C SER A 94 -8.73 -15.22 8.70
N GLN A 95 -8.68 -14.07 8.01
CA GLN A 95 -7.42 -13.46 7.57
C GLN A 95 -6.92 -12.35 8.49
N HIS A 96 -7.79 -11.76 9.33
CA HIS A 96 -7.40 -10.70 10.24
C HIS A 96 -7.61 -11.11 11.69
N THR A 97 -6.52 -11.07 12.43
CA THR A 97 -6.50 -11.41 13.85
C THR A 97 -7.00 -10.22 14.69
N LEU A 98 -7.32 -10.45 15.96
CA LEU A 98 -7.69 -9.39 16.90
C LEU A 98 -6.57 -8.35 17.03
N ALA A 99 -5.32 -8.81 17.09
CA ALA A 99 -4.15 -7.96 17.15
C ALA A 99 -4.03 -7.07 15.90
N ASP A 100 -4.28 -7.61 14.71
CA ASP A 100 -4.26 -6.83 13.46
C ASP A 100 -5.31 -5.72 13.47
N CYS A 101 -6.55 -6.06 13.81
CA CYS A 101 -7.65 -5.10 13.88
C CYS A 101 -7.38 -4.02 14.93
N PHE A 102 -6.79 -4.41 16.07
CA PHE A 102 -6.38 -3.47 17.10
C PHE A 102 -5.30 -2.50 16.59
N GLN A 103 -4.27 -3.00 15.91
CA GLN A 103 -3.21 -2.17 15.34
C GLN A 103 -3.75 -1.20 14.29
N MET A 104 -4.68 -1.66 13.45
CA MET A 104 -5.37 -0.81 12.47
C MET A 104 -6.12 0.37 13.12
N ALA A 105 -6.76 0.13 14.26
CA ALA A 105 -7.41 1.20 15.03
C ALA A 105 -6.39 2.13 15.69
N ILE A 106 -5.46 1.58 16.46
CA ILE A 106 -4.61 2.39 17.36
C ILE A 106 -3.61 3.28 16.59
N THR A 107 -3.25 2.91 15.37
CA THR A 107 -2.44 3.75 14.46
C THR A 107 -3.15 5.03 14.00
N LYS A 108 -4.44 5.21 14.32
CA LYS A 108 -5.24 6.40 13.96
C LYS A 108 -5.51 7.35 15.10
N VAL A 109 -4.91 7.11 16.27
CA VAL A 109 -5.11 7.97 17.45
C VAL A 109 -4.76 9.43 17.15
N ASP A 110 -3.68 9.67 16.42
CA ASP A 110 -3.28 11.01 15.95
C ASP A 110 -4.42 11.73 15.22
N LYS A 111 -5.03 11.08 14.23
CA LYS A 111 -6.13 11.62 13.43
C LYS A 111 -7.41 11.82 14.25
N ILE A 112 -7.68 10.90 15.17
CA ILE A 112 -8.83 11.02 16.09
C ILE A 112 -8.67 12.25 16.98
N LEU A 113 -7.49 12.49 17.54
CA LEU A 113 -7.25 13.66 18.38
C LEU A 113 -7.33 14.97 17.58
N GLN A 114 -6.81 14.99 16.35
CA GLN A 114 -6.94 16.14 15.45
C GLN A 114 -8.40 16.46 15.08
N GLY A 115 -9.24 15.43 14.89
CA GLY A 115 -10.65 15.58 14.54
C GLY A 115 -11.61 15.79 15.72
N PHE A 116 -11.15 15.57 16.96
CA PHE A 116 -12.00 15.65 18.14
C PHE A 116 -12.34 17.11 18.49
N ASN A 117 -13.61 17.37 18.82
CA ASN A 117 -14.05 18.67 19.32
C ASN A 117 -14.65 18.55 20.72
N SER A 118 -13.91 19.05 21.72
CA SER A 118 -14.33 19.00 23.13
C SER A 118 -15.58 19.85 23.46
N GLN A 119 -15.99 20.77 22.59
CA GLN A 119 -17.17 21.63 22.81
C GLN A 119 -18.49 20.96 22.41
N GLN A 120 -18.44 19.86 21.64
CA GLN A 120 -19.64 19.15 21.16
C GLN A 120 -20.26 18.20 22.20
N GLY A 121 -19.73 18.18 23.43
CA GLY A 121 -20.29 17.40 24.55
C GLY A 121 -20.04 15.89 24.50
N PHE A 122 -19.39 15.37 23.46
CA PHE A 122 -19.05 13.95 23.36
C PHE A 122 -17.82 13.60 24.21
N ASN A 123 -17.89 12.48 24.92
CA ASN A 123 -16.71 11.89 25.56
C ASN A 123 -15.73 11.39 24.48
N LEU A 124 -14.45 11.75 24.63
CA LEU A 124 -13.36 11.31 23.75
C LEU A 124 -13.35 9.80 23.52
N LYS A 125 -13.63 8.99 24.55
CA LYS A 125 -13.66 7.51 24.45
C LYS A 125 -14.76 7.02 23.50
N ASN A 126 -15.94 7.62 23.57
CA ASN A 126 -17.08 7.26 22.74
C ASN A 126 -16.87 7.70 21.29
N TYR A 127 -16.36 8.93 21.11
CA TYR A 127 -15.99 9.46 19.80
C TYR A 127 -14.93 8.58 19.12
N ALA A 128 -13.85 8.25 19.85
CA ALA A 128 -12.79 7.39 19.36
C ALA A 128 -13.31 5.98 19.03
N SER A 129 -14.17 5.40 19.86
CA SER A 129 -14.75 4.06 19.61
C SER A 129 -15.52 3.98 18.30
N ALA A 130 -16.29 5.01 17.97
CA ALA A 130 -17.02 5.09 16.70
C ALA A 130 -16.05 5.15 15.50
N ILE A 131 -14.98 5.94 15.61
CA ILE A 131 -13.98 6.11 14.54
C ILE A 131 -13.09 4.89 14.40
N PHE A 132 -12.68 4.25 15.50
CA PHE A 132 -11.95 2.99 15.44
C PHE A 132 -12.78 1.93 14.71
N THR A 133 -14.06 1.82 15.05
CA THR A 133 -14.97 0.88 14.39
C THR A 133 -15.10 1.18 12.91
N SER A 134 -15.29 2.44 12.51
CA SER A 134 -15.42 2.80 11.10
C SER A 134 -14.10 2.64 10.33
N THR A 135 -12.96 2.92 10.97
CA THR A 135 -11.64 2.80 10.33
C THR A 135 -11.24 1.36 10.13
N ILE A 136 -11.45 0.50 11.14
CA ILE A 136 -11.21 -0.94 10.97
C ILE A 136 -12.11 -1.45 9.84
N LYS A 137 -13.41 -1.16 9.86
CA LYS A 137 -14.35 -1.55 8.79
C LYS A 137 -13.92 -1.03 7.42
N GLU A 138 -13.53 0.22 7.29
CA GLU A 138 -13.12 0.79 6.01
C GLU A 138 -11.77 0.23 5.53
N THR A 139 -10.85 -0.08 6.45
CA THR A 139 -9.55 -0.66 6.08
C THR A 139 -9.69 -2.13 5.72
N LEU A 140 -10.52 -2.88 6.45
CA LEU A 140 -10.97 -4.21 6.03
C LEU A 140 -11.61 -4.07 4.65
N ARG A 141 -12.54 -3.12 4.46
CA ARG A 141 -13.22 -2.87 3.18
C ARG A 141 -12.30 -2.64 2.00
N GLN A 142 -11.24 -1.90 2.23
CA GLN A 142 -10.23 -1.58 1.22
C GLN A 142 -9.29 -2.75 0.93
N ARG A 143 -9.07 -3.65 1.89
CA ARG A 143 -8.08 -4.75 1.79
C ARG A 143 -8.71 -6.11 1.46
N GLN A 144 -9.96 -6.36 1.88
CA GLN A 144 -10.81 -7.56 1.65
C GLN A 144 -12.27 -7.20 2.00
N GLU A 145 -13.30 -7.21 1.13
CA GLU A 145 -14.72 -7.36 1.59
C GLU A 145 -15.78 -7.30 0.44
N VAL A 146 -15.98 -8.43 -0.21
CA VAL A 146 -17.18 -9.30 -0.18
C VAL A 146 -18.12 -9.24 1.03
N ASP A 147 -17.61 -9.13 2.27
CA ASP A 147 -18.32 -9.71 3.42
C ASP A 147 -19.03 -8.73 4.38
N ILE A 148 -18.97 -7.41 4.18
CA ILE A 148 -19.73 -6.47 5.06
C ILE A 148 -21.22 -6.44 4.72
N CYS A 149 -21.53 -6.68 3.45
CA CYS A 149 -22.88 -6.57 2.94
C CYS A 149 -23.55 -7.95 3.06
N THR A 150 -24.66 -8.03 3.80
CA THR A 150 -25.62 -9.13 3.62
C THR A 150 -25.95 -9.26 2.14
N ASP A 151 -26.27 -10.47 1.66
CA ASP A 151 -26.63 -10.72 0.25
C ASP A 151 -27.58 -9.65 -0.30
N TRP A 152 -28.57 -9.29 0.53
CA TRP A 152 -29.60 -8.30 0.23
C TRP A 152 -29.06 -6.86 0.10
N SER A 153 -28.16 -6.47 1.00
CA SER A 153 -27.53 -5.14 0.93
C SER A 153 -26.54 -5.03 -0.23
N LEU A 154 -25.88 -6.13 -0.59
CA LEU A 154 -25.01 -6.21 -1.77
C LEU A 154 -25.85 -6.01 -3.04
N LEU A 155 -26.91 -6.81 -3.21
CA LEU A 155 -27.80 -6.74 -4.37
C LEU A 155 -28.37 -5.34 -4.59
N ARG A 156 -28.70 -4.60 -3.52
CA ARG A 156 -29.21 -3.22 -3.65
C ARG A 156 -28.15 -2.23 -4.13
N LYS A 157 -26.89 -2.41 -3.73
CA LYS A 157 -25.76 -1.53 -4.07
C LYS A 157 -25.17 -1.80 -5.47
N LEU A 158 -25.41 -2.98 -6.03
CA LEU A 158 -24.92 -3.32 -7.37
C LEU A 158 -25.54 -2.44 -8.45
N SER A 159 -24.76 -2.14 -9.50
CA SER A 159 -25.27 -1.54 -10.74
C SER A 159 -25.74 -2.65 -11.69
N HIS A 160 -26.63 -2.30 -12.62
CA HIS A 160 -27.17 -3.25 -13.60
C HIS A 160 -26.04 -3.91 -14.40
N LYS A 161 -25.12 -3.08 -14.93
CA LYS A 161 -23.94 -3.52 -15.69
C LYS A 161 -23.08 -4.52 -14.91
N ARG A 162 -22.78 -4.23 -13.63
CA ARG A 162 -21.96 -5.13 -12.81
C ARG A 162 -22.61 -6.46 -12.51
N LEU A 163 -23.93 -6.48 -12.31
CA LEU A 163 -24.64 -7.73 -12.08
C LEU A 163 -24.70 -8.56 -13.35
N GLU A 164 -24.93 -7.94 -14.50
CA GLU A 164 -24.90 -8.59 -15.80
C GLU A 164 -23.53 -9.23 -16.11
N GLU A 165 -22.44 -8.47 -15.93
CA GLU A 165 -21.07 -8.97 -16.09
C GLU A 165 -20.78 -10.15 -15.14
N ALA A 166 -21.24 -10.08 -13.89
CA ALA A 166 -21.08 -11.16 -12.92
C ALA A 166 -21.83 -12.45 -13.31
N LEU A 167 -23.07 -12.31 -13.81
CA LEU A 167 -23.88 -13.45 -14.25
C LEU A 167 -23.33 -14.07 -15.54
N GLN A 168 -22.80 -13.25 -16.45
CA GLN A 168 -22.08 -13.72 -17.65
C GLN A 168 -20.82 -14.49 -17.27
N ASN A 169 -20.02 -13.97 -16.32
CA ASN A 169 -18.81 -14.64 -15.83
C ASN A 169 -19.14 -15.98 -15.13
N ALA A 170 -20.32 -16.08 -14.49
CA ALA A 170 -20.81 -17.33 -13.91
C ALA A 170 -21.30 -18.37 -14.96
N GLY A 171 -21.30 -18.04 -16.25
CA GLY A 171 -21.64 -18.96 -17.33
C GLY A 171 -23.14 -19.20 -17.54
N LEU A 172 -24.01 -18.29 -17.07
CA LEU A 172 -25.45 -18.39 -17.26
C LEU A 172 -25.87 -18.07 -18.72
N SER A 173 -26.94 -18.72 -19.19
CA SER A 173 -27.51 -18.44 -20.52
C SER A 173 -28.17 -17.05 -20.57
N PRO A 174 -28.20 -16.38 -21.74
CA PRO A 174 -28.75 -15.02 -21.86
C PRO A 174 -30.21 -14.91 -21.43
N GLU A 175 -31.03 -15.94 -21.67
CA GLU A 175 -32.44 -16.01 -21.23
C GLU A 175 -32.57 -16.03 -19.69
N LYS A 176 -31.69 -16.77 -19.02
CA LYS A 176 -31.64 -16.81 -17.55
C LYS A 176 -31.14 -15.49 -16.97
N ILE A 177 -30.15 -14.88 -17.60
CA ILE A 177 -29.63 -13.56 -17.20
C ILE A 177 -30.75 -12.51 -17.26
N ALA A 178 -31.50 -12.45 -18.36
CA ALA A 178 -32.63 -11.52 -18.49
C ALA A 178 -33.69 -11.76 -17.41
N SER A 179 -34.01 -13.02 -17.12
CA SER A 179 -34.96 -13.40 -16.05
C SER A 179 -34.47 -12.97 -14.66
N TYR A 180 -33.17 -13.13 -14.38
CA TYR A 180 -32.56 -12.79 -13.08
C TYR A 180 -32.44 -11.27 -12.89
N LEU A 181 -32.11 -10.52 -13.96
CA LEU A 181 -32.08 -9.06 -13.95
C LEU A 181 -33.47 -8.46 -13.74
N LEU A 182 -34.51 -9.03 -14.37
CA LEU A 182 -35.89 -8.61 -14.15
C LEU A 182 -36.30 -8.84 -12.69
N ALA A 183 -36.04 -10.04 -12.14
CA ALA A 183 -36.29 -10.34 -10.73
C ALA A 183 -35.56 -9.40 -9.77
N TRP A 184 -34.31 -9.05 -10.09
CA TRP A 184 -33.52 -8.10 -9.32
C TRP A 184 -34.07 -6.67 -9.35
N ASN A 185 -34.58 -6.23 -10.50
CA ASN A 185 -35.27 -4.94 -10.60
C ASN A 185 -36.54 -4.93 -9.74
N CYS A 186 -37.36 -5.99 -9.80
CA CYS A 186 -38.54 -6.14 -8.94
C CYS A 186 -38.18 -6.09 -7.45
N PHE A 187 -37.10 -6.79 -7.07
CA PHE A 187 -36.56 -6.76 -5.72
C PHE A 187 -36.17 -5.34 -5.29
N LYS A 188 -35.41 -4.59 -6.11
CA LYS A 188 -35.02 -3.21 -5.79
C LYS A 188 -36.20 -2.25 -5.61
N THR A 189 -37.27 -2.44 -6.37
CA THR A 189 -38.46 -1.59 -6.32
C THR A 189 -39.28 -1.83 -5.06
N ILE A 190 -39.44 -3.08 -4.63
CA ILE A 190 -40.34 -3.44 -3.52
C ILE A 190 -39.59 -3.47 -2.18
N TYR A 191 -38.35 -3.95 -2.17
CA TYR A 191 -37.56 -4.08 -0.95
C TYR A 191 -36.85 -2.76 -0.62
N VAL A 192 -37.61 -1.84 -0.01
CA VAL A 192 -37.14 -0.55 0.48
C VAL A 192 -36.93 -0.63 2.00
N PRO A 193 -35.75 -0.26 2.54
CA PRO A 193 -35.51 -0.30 3.98
C PRO A 193 -36.47 0.61 4.73
N ILE A 194 -37.15 0.07 5.74
CA ILE A 194 -37.94 0.87 6.68
C ILE A 194 -36.93 1.51 7.66
N GLN A 195 -36.65 2.79 7.42
CA GLN A 195 -35.89 3.77 8.22
C GLN A 195 -34.36 3.89 8.07
N ALA A 196 -33.95 5.16 8.05
CA ALA A 196 -32.59 5.71 8.01
C ALA A 196 -31.86 5.64 9.36
N GLY A 197 -31.92 4.49 10.03
CA GLY A 197 -31.15 4.22 11.25
C GLY A 197 -29.82 3.57 10.90
N ALA A 198 -28.72 4.30 11.12
CA ALA A 198 -27.37 3.82 10.86
C ALA A 198 -27.12 2.42 11.46
N THR A 199 -26.55 1.52 10.66
CA THR A 199 -25.80 0.31 11.10
C THR A 199 -26.54 -0.96 11.53
N ARG A 200 -27.78 -1.23 11.10
CA ARG A 200 -28.30 -2.61 11.11
C ARG A 200 -28.28 -3.23 9.72
N GLN A 201 -27.59 -4.37 9.62
CA GLN A 201 -27.55 -5.25 8.45
C GLN A 201 -28.98 -5.44 7.90
N LEU A 202 -29.16 -5.32 6.57
CA LEU A 202 -30.46 -5.52 5.93
C LEU A 202 -30.89 -6.97 6.15
N ALA A 203 -31.99 -7.14 6.89
CA ALA A 203 -32.56 -8.45 7.20
C ALA A 203 -33.15 -9.12 5.95
N LYS A 204 -33.24 -10.44 5.95
CA LYS A 204 -33.89 -11.20 4.87
C LYS A 204 -35.33 -10.65 4.64
N PRO A 205 -35.79 -10.50 3.39
CA PRO A 205 -37.17 -10.09 3.12
C PRO A 205 -38.17 -11.13 3.66
N ASP A 206 -39.28 -10.66 4.22
CA ASP A 206 -40.34 -11.51 4.75
C ASP A 206 -41.11 -12.21 3.62
N SER A 207 -41.82 -13.30 3.93
CA SER A 207 -42.64 -14.06 2.96
C SER A 207 -43.61 -13.17 2.19
N VAL A 208 -44.23 -12.21 2.87
CA VAL A 208 -45.17 -11.24 2.27
C VAL A 208 -44.48 -10.35 1.23
N THR A 209 -43.23 -9.96 1.48
CA THR A 209 -42.44 -9.16 0.54
C THR A 209 -42.07 -9.98 -0.69
N TRP A 210 -41.70 -11.26 -0.52
CA TRP A 210 -41.40 -12.15 -1.65
C TRP A 210 -42.63 -12.43 -2.51
N GLU A 211 -43.82 -12.58 -1.92
CA GLU A 211 -45.07 -12.70 -2.66
C GLU A 211 -45.39 -11.44 -3.48
N ALA A 212 -45.14 -10.25 -2.93
CA ALA A 212 -45.29 -9.00 -3.67
C ALA A 212 -44.31 -8.91 -4.85
N ILE A 213 -43.06 -9.34 -4.65
CA ILE A 213 -42.05 -9.41 -5.72
C ILE A 213 -42.47 -10.40 -6.81
N ALA A 214 -42.99 -11.58 -6.43
CA ALA A 214 -43.48 -12.58 -7.37
C ALA A 214 -44.65 -12.08 -8.22
N LYS A 215 -45.60 -11.37 -7.60
CA LYS A 215 -46.73 -10.74 -8.32
C LYS A 215 -46.25 -9.71 -9.34
N LEU A 216 -45.29 -8.86 -8.96
CA LEU A 216 -44.74 -7.84 -9.86
C LEU A 216 -43.92 -8.47 -11.00
N TYR A 217 -43.11 -9.49 -10.71
CA TYR A 217 -42.37 -10.25 -11.71
C TYR A 217 -43.32 -10.87 -12.76
N ASN A 218 -44.35 -11.60 -12.30
CA ASN A 218 -45.32 -12.27 -13.18
C ASN A 218 -46.14 -11.29 -14.03
N SER A 219 -46.33 -10.05 -13.56
CA SER A 219 -47.00 -8.99 -14.33
C SER A 219 -46.14 -8.46 -15.47
N GLN A 220 -44.81 -8.49 -15.30
CA GLN A 220 -43.84 -7.97 -16.28
C GLN A 220 -43.29 -9.07 -17.21
N ASN A 221 -43.40 -10.34 -16.82
CA ASN A 221 -43.00 -11.48 -17.63
C ASN A 221 -44.16 -12.50 -17.80
N PRO A 222 -44.99 -12.36 -18.85
CA PRO A 222 -46.11 -13.27 -19.11
C PRO A 222 -45.68 -14.69 -19.49
N SER A 223 -44.47 -14.83 -20.04
CA SER A 223 -43.90 -16.05 -20.62
C SER A 223 -43.39 -17.06 -19.59
N THR A 224 -42.97 -16.61 -18.41
CA THR A 224 -42.37 -17.47 -17.38
C THR A 224 -42.98 -17.14 -16.03
N LYS A 225 -44.17 -17.68 -15.76
CA LYS A 225 -44.85 -17.46 -14.48
C LYS A 225 -44.16 -18.22 -13.36
N ILE A 226 -43.76 -17.49 -12.32
CA ILE A 226 -43.24 -18.05 -11.09
C ILE A 226 -44.40 -18.25 -10.13
N HIS A 227 -44.64 -19.51 -9.77
CA HIS A 227 -45.73 -19.88 -8.85
C HIS A 227 -45.30 -19.88 -7.38
N GLN A 228 -44.00 -20.02 -7.12
CA GLN A 228 -43.42 -20.11 -5.77
C GLN A 228 -42.48 -18.94 -5.51
N ALA A 229 -42.75 -18.17 -4.45
CA ALA A 229 -41.94 -17.02 -4.07
C ALA A 229 -40.51 -17.43 -3.65
N GLU A 230 -40.34 -18.66 -3.17
CA GLU A 230 -39.05 -19.29 -2.82
C GLU A 230 -38.08 -19.38 -4.01
N THR A 231 -38.60 -19.59 -5.23
CA THR A 231 -37.77 -19.66 -6.44
C THR A 231 -37.08 -18.31 -6.70
N LEU A 232 -37.76 -17.20 -6.43
CA LEU A 232 -37.18 -15.86 -6.56
C LEU A 232 -36.11 -15.59 -5.50
N GLU A 233 -36.33 -16.08 -4.28
CA GLU A 233 -35.32 -16.01 -3.23
C GLU A 233 -34.04 -16.74 -3.66
N GLN A 234 -34.16 -17.95 -4.19
CA GLN A 234 -33.02 -18.72 -4.70
C GLN A 234 -32.29 -18.01 -5.84
N TRP A 235 -33.02 -17.39 -6.77
CA TRP A 235 -32.41 -16.61 -7.85
C TRP A 235 -31.64 -15.41 -7.32
N MET A 236 -32.17 -14.70 -6.32
CA MET A 236 -31.46 -13.58 -5.71
C MET A 236 -30.22 -14.01 -4.94
N LEU A 237 -30.27 -15.14 -4.23
CA LEU A 237 -29.08 -15.72 -3.59
C LEU A 237 -28.04 -16.15 -4.63
N ALA A 238 -28.46 -16.72 -5.75
CA ALA A 238 -27.57 -17.06 -6.86
C ALA A 238 -26.91 -15.81 -7.48
N CYS A 239 -27.68 -14.72 -7.67
CA CYS A 239 -27.16 -13.43 -8.09
C CYS A 239 -26.14 -12.87 -7.10
N ALA A 240 -26.42 -12.94 -5.80
CA ALA A 240 -25.49 -12.47 -4.78
C ALA A 240 -24.20 -13.29 -4.77
N LYS A 241 -24.30 -14.62 -4.89
CA LYS A 241 -23.14 -15.52 -5.00
C LYS A 241 -22.30 -15.21 -6.24
N ALA A 242 -22.92 -15.08 -7.42
CA ALA A 242 -22.23 -14.75 -8.67
C ALA A 242 -21.55 -13.38 -8.58
N ALA A 243 -22.24 -12.37 -8.05
CA ALA A 243 -21.67 -11.04 -7.85
C ALA A 243 -20.49 -11.06 -6.87
N ARG A 244 -20.55 -11.85 -5.81
CA ARG A 244 -19.43 -12.03 -4.88
C ARG A 244 -18.23 -12.69 -5.55
N SER A 245 -18.43 -13.81 -6.23
CA SER A 245 -17.36 -14.51 -6.97
C SER A 245 -16.71 -13.64 -8.04
N TYR A 246 -17.50 -12.84 -8.76
CA TYR A 246 -17.01 -11.96 -9.82
C TYR A 246 -16.24 -10.74 -9.28
N LEU A 247 -16.83 -10.04 -8.30
CA LEU A 247 -16.19 -8.86 -7.72
C LEU A 247 -15.00 -9.22 -6.85
N TYR A 248 -14.94 -10.47 -6.36
CA TYR A 248 -13.95 -10.93 -5.41
C TYR A 248 -13.70 -12.44 -5.58
N PRO A 249 -12.86 -12.82 -6.54
CA PRO A 249 -12.50 -14.22 -6.73
C PRO A 249 -11.83 -14.76 -5.46
N THR A 250 -12.28 -15.93 -5.01
CA THR A 250 -11.62 -16.64 -3.90
C THR A 250 -10.24 -17.08 -4.35
N VAL A 251 -9.21 -16.40 -3.86
CA VAL A 251 -7.83 -16.84 -4.07
C VAL A 251 -7.60 -18.04 -3.15
N ALA A 252 -7.63 -19.24 -3.70
CA ALA A 252 -7.23 -20.44 -2.99
C ALA A 252 -5.69 -20.48 -2.89
N SER A 253 -5.18 -20.91 -1.74
CA SER A 253 -3.74 -21.15 -1.60
C SER A 253 -3.31 -22.23 -2.58
N ILE A 254 -2.19 -22.01 -3.26
CA ILE A 254 -1.64 -22.99 -4.19
C ILE A 254 -1.15 -24.27 -3.51
N ASN A 255 -0.95 -24.21 -2.19
CA ASN A 255 -0.56 -25.34 -1.36
C ASN A 255 -1.77 -26.10 -0.79
N THR A 256 -2.99 -25.82 -1.29
CA THR A 256 -4.16 -26.63 -0.89
C THR A 256 -4.22 -27.94 -1.65
N PRO A 257 -4.65 -29.05 -1.00
CA PRO A 257 -4.86 -30.31 -1.67
C PRO A 257 -5.94 -30.17 -2.74
N LYS A 258 -5.76 -30.86 -3.86
CA LYS A 258 -6.69 -30.82 -5.00
C LYS A 258 -8.09 -31.30 -4.55
N PRO A 259 -9.18 -30.59 -4.87
CA PRO A 259 -10.53 -31.04 -4.52
C PRO A 259 -10.82 -32.40 -5.17
N GLY A 260 -11.07 -33.43 -4.34
CA GLY A 260 -11.40 -34.78 -4.81
C GLY A 260 -10.21 -35.70 -5.12
N GLN A 261 -8.98 -35.32 -4.76
CA GLN A 261 -7.82 -36.21 -4.77
C GLN A 261 -7.13 -36.22 -3.41
N ASP A 262 -6.83 -37.42 -2.88
CA ASP A 262 -6.18 -37.59 -1.56
C ASP A 262 -4.67 -37.27 -1.59
N SER A 263 -4.10 -36.98 -2.76
CA SER A 263 -2.68 -36.65 -2.92
C SER A 263 -2.45 -35.64 -4.06
N GLY A 264 -1.67 -34.60 -3.79
CA GLY A 264 -1.22 -33.58 -4.74
C GLY A 264 -1.74 -32.18 -4.41
N GLU A 265 -0.87 -31.19 -4.54
CA GLU A 265 -1.15 -29.77 -4.33
C GLU A 265 -1.44 -29.07 -5.66
N TRP A 266 -2.11 -27.92 -5.66
CA TRP A 266 -2.28 -27.13 -6.88
C TRP A 266 -0.95 -26.69 -7.50
N LEU A 267 0.10 -26.59 -6.68
CA LEU A 267 1.48 -26.30 -7.10
C LEU A 267 1.99 -27.30 -8.15
N ASP A 268 1.61 -28.58 -8.03
CA ASP A 268 2.07 -29.66 -8.93
C ASP A 268 1.55 -29.50 -10.36
N ASN A 269 0.51 -28.69 -10.56
CA ASN A 269 -0.10 -28.46 -11.87
C ASN A 269 0.38 -27.16 -12.53
N LEU A 270 1.20 -26.36 -11.84
CA LEU A 270 1.79 -25.20 -12.50
C LEU A 270 2.84 -25.69 -13.50
N PRO A 271 2.82 -25.20 -14.75
CA PRO A 271 3.95 -25.41 -15.64
C PRO A 271 5.18 -24.83 -14.95
N GLU A 272 6.25 -25.62 -14.87
CA GLU A 272 7.55 -25.15 -14.43
C GLU A 272 7.91 -23.95 -15.32
N LEU A 273 7.84 -22.74 -14.76
CA LEU A 273 8.48 -21.56 -15.35
C LEU A 273 10.01 -21.66 -15.18
N GLN A 274 10.57 -22.87 -15.22
CA GLN A 274 11.99 -23.14 -15.20
C GLN A 274 12.44 -23.37 -16.64
N GLY A 275 12.85 -22.27 -17.24
CA GLY A 275 13.45 -22.21 -18.55
C GLY A 275 13.07 -20.91 -19.20
N GLU A 276 13.87 -19.87 -19.00
CA GLU A 276 13.95 -18.78 -19.98
C GLU A 276 14.07 -19.46 -21.35
N SER A 277 13.10 -19.20 -22.23
CA SER A 277 13.06 -19.78 -23.57
C SER A 277 14.45 -19.70 -24.20
N LEU A 278 14.89 -20.75 -24.91
CA LEU A 278 16.18 -20.74 -25.60
C LEU A 278 16.33 -19.51 -26.51
N LEU A 279 15.22 -19.01 -27.04
CA LEU A 279 15.17 -17.75 -27.81
C LEU A 279 15.48 -16.53 -26.94
N THR A 280 14.94 -16.46 -25.71
CA THR A 280 15.26 -15.39 -24.74
C THR A 280 16.75 -15.41 -24.38
N ASN A 281 17.33 -16.59 -24.16
CA ASN A 281 18.77 -16.72 -23.91
C ASN A 281 19.62 -16.28 -25.11
N ILE A 282 19.22 -16.63 -26.33
CA ILE A 282 19.92 -16.19 -27.55
C ILE A 282 19.82 -14.67 -27.73
N ILE A 283 18.65 -14.08 -27.51
CA ILE A 283 18.43 -12.63 -27.58
C ILE A 283 19.29 -11.90 -26.54
N THR A 284 19.32 -12.37 -25.30
CA THR A 284 20.15 -11.75 -24.26
C THR A 284 21.65 -11.87 -24.56
N GLN A 285 22.11 -13.00 -25.09
CA GLN A 285 23.51 -13.16 -25.51
C GLN A 285 23.88 -12.22 -26.66
N GLU A 286 23.01 -12.10 -27.66
CA GLU A 286 23.20 -11.18 -28.79
C GLU A 286 23.22 -9.71 -28.32
N GLU A 287 22.32 -9.32 -27.43
CA GLU A 287 22.30 -7.98 -26.83
C GLU A 287 23.57 -7.70 -26.00
N ILE A 288 24.06 -8.68 -25.23
CA ILE A 288 25.31 -8.55 -24.47
C ILE A 288 26.50 -8.37 -25.42
N GLN A 289 26.60 -9.16 -26.48
CA GLN A 289 27.68 -9.04 -27.47
C GLN A 289 27.64 -7.70 -28.21
N ASN A 290 26.44 -7.23 -28.56
CA ASN A 290 26.27 -5.91 -29.18
C ASN A 290 26.69 -4.78 -28.23
N ARG A 291 26.30 -4.84 -26.95
CA ARG A 291 26.74 -3.86 -25.94
C ARG A 291 28.25 -3.89 -25.72
N GLN A 292 28.88 -5.07 -25.66
CA GLN A 292 30.33 -5.20 -25.53
C GLN A 292 31.08 -4.62 -26.73
N THR A 293 30.57 -4.85 -27.94
CA THR A 293 31.16 -4.30 -29.17
C THR A 293 31.05 -2.78 -29.20
N GLN A 294 29.88 -2.24 -28.86
CA GLN A 294 29.66 -0.79 -28.74
C GLN A 294 30.58 -0.15 -27.68
N TYR A 295 30.71 -0.78 -26.51
CA TYR A 295 31.60 -0.30 -25.45
C TYR A 295 33.06 -0.26 -25.91
N LYS A 296 33.52 -1.29 -26.63
CA LYS A 296 34.88 -1.34 -27.18
C LYS A 296 35.12 -0.22 -28.20
N GLN A 297 34.18 0.02 -29.11
CA GLN A 297 34.28 1.08 -30.11
C GLN A 297 34.31 2.47 -29.47
N ILE A 298 33.45 2.72 -28.48
CA ILE A 298 33.44 3.99 -27.71
C ILE A 298 34.78 4.19 -27.00
N SER A 299 35.30 3.13 -26.36
CA SER A 299 36.60 3.16 -25.69
C SER A 299 37.74 3.50 -26.65
N GLU A 300 37.77 2.91 -27.84
CA GLU A 300 38.81 3.17 -28.85
C GLU A 300 38.79 4.63 -29.33
N VAL A 301 37.60 5.19 -29.57
CA VAL A 301 37.44 6.60 -29.95
C VAL A 301 37.95 7.53 -28.86
N LEU A 302 37.57 7.27 -27.59
CA LEU A 302 37.97 8.11 -26.46
C LEU A 302 39.48 8.06 -26.23
N VAL A 303 40.10 6.88 -26.27
CA VAL A 303 41.56 6.72 -26.12
C VAL A 303 42.29 7.45 -27.25
N ALA A 304 41.82 7.35 -28.50
CA ALA A 304 42.43 8.03 -29.63
C ALA A 304 42.37 9.56 -29.51
N VAL A 305 41.31 10.10 -28.92
CA VAL A 305 41.17 11.55 -28.68
C VAL A 305 42.08 11.99 -27.52
N ILE A 306 42.11 11.24 -26.43
CA ILE A 306 42.98 11.52 -25.27
C ILE A 306 44.46 11.54 -25.72
N ALA A 307 44.88 10.60 -26.55
CA ALA A 307 46.25 10.53 -27.07
C ALA A 307 46.66 11.75 -27.91
N LYS A 308 45.69 12.46 -28.51
CA LYS A 308 45.92 13.68 -29.30
C LYS A 308 45.92 14.96 -28.46
N LEU A 309 45.50 14.90 -27.19
CA LEU A 309 45.57 16.04 -26.28
C LEU A 309 47.03 16.37 -25.94
N ASP A 310 47.32 17.62 -25.60
CA ASP A 310 48.66 18.01 -25.16
C ASP A 310 49.04 17.31 -23.85
N VAL A 311 50.35 17.10 -23.64
CA VAL A 311 50.90 16.36 -22.48
C VAL A 311 50.38 16.91 -21.15
N GLN A 312 50.23 18.24 -21.06
CA GLN A 312 49.75 18.91 -19.86
C GLN A 312 48.25 18.64 -19.62
N ALA A 313 47.42 18.58 -20.68
CA ALA A 313 46.01 18.19 -20.56
C ALA A 313 45.83 16.72 -20.17
N GLN A 314 46.62 15.81 -20.74
CA GLN A 314 46.61 14.39 -20.35
C GLN A 314 47.00 14.21 -18.87
N GLN A 315 47.99 14.96 -18.40
CA GLN A 315 48.42 14.95 -17.00
C GLN A 315 47.33 15.50 -16.07
N ILE A 316 46.64 16.58 -16.44
CA ILE A 316 45.50 17.11 -15.68
C ILE A 316 44.36 16.09 -15.60
N LEU A 317 44.03 15.39 -16.69
CA LEU A 317 43.00 14.35 -16.69
C LEU A 317 43.38 13.16 -15.79
N LYS A 318 44.64 12.74 -15.82
CA LYS A 318 45.15 11.67 -14.95
C LYS A 318 45.06 12.04 -13.47
N LEU A 319 45.50 13.24 -13.09
CA LEU A 319 45.45 13.70 -11.70
C LEU A 319 44.01 13.89 -11.20
N TYR A 320 43.09 14.32 -12.08
CA TYR A 320 41.71 14.57 -11.70
C TYR A 320 40.86 13.29 -11.63
N TYR A 321 40.96 12.39 -12.62
CA TYR A 321 40.14 11.17 -12.70
C TYR A 321 40.81 9.91 -12.14
N GLY A 322 42.15 9.85 -12.13
CA GLY A 322 42.91 8.73 -11.54
C GLY A 322 43.16 8.95 -10.05
N GLU A 323 43.88 10.02 -9.71
CA GLU A 323 44.30 10.31 -8.34
C GLU A 323 43.24 11.07 -7.51
N ALA A 324 42.09 11.39 -8.11
CA ALA A 324 40.96 12.12 -7.50
C ALA A 324 41.35 13.45 -6.82
N LEU A 325 42.40 14.12 -7.32
CA LEU A 325 42.89 15.36 -6.72
C LEU A 325 41.94 16.53 -7.00
N THR A 326 41.77 17.38 -5.99
CA THR A 326 40.99 18.62 -6.15
C THR A 326 41.73 19.60 -7.05
N GLN A 327 40.99 20.51 -7.71
CA GLN A 327 41.58 21.54 -8.56
C GLN A 327 42.58 22.45 -7.84
N GLN A 328 42.43 22.62 -6.52
CA GLN A 328 43.37 23.38 -5.67
C GLN A 328 44.67 22.61 -5.44
N GLN A 329 44.60 21.30 -5.22
CA GLN A 329 45.78 20.44 -5.06
C GLN A 329 46.56 20.32 -6.36
N MET A 330 45.86 20.14 -7.49
CA MET A 330 46.49 20.13 -8.81
C MET A 330 47.15 21.48 -9.15
N ALA A 331 46.55 22.60 -8.72
CA ALA A 331 47.12 23.93 -8.90
C ALA A 331 48.47 24.08 -8.19
N ALA A 332 48.57 23.54 -6.98
CA ALA A 332 49.81 23.52 -6.20
C ALA A 332 50.86 22.56 -6.80
N GLN A 333 50.45 21.40 -7.29
CA GLN A 333 51.37 20.37 -7.82
C GLN A 333 51.93 20.71 -9.21
N LEU A 334 51.13 21.35 -10.06
CA LEU A 334 51.53 21.71 -11.42
C LEU A 334 52.06 23.15 -11.54
N ASP A 335 52.06 23.93 -10.46
CA ASP A 335 52.38 25.37 -10.42
C ASP A 335 51.55 26.20 -11.43
N ILE A 336 50.25 25.92 -11.49
CA ILE A 336 49.30 26.58 -12.40
C ILE A 336 48.12 27.12 -11.62
N LYS A 337 47.61 28.30 -12.00
CA LYS A 337 46.42 28.89 -11.38
C LYS A 337 45.20 27.97 -11.54
N GLN A 338 44.44 27.76 -10.46
CA GLN A 338 43.25 26.88 -10.40
C GLN A 338 42.25 27.12 -11.54
N TYR A 339 41.98 28.38 -11.91
CA TYR A 339 41.03 28.70 -12.99
C TYR A 339 41.49 28.18 -14.36
N THR A 340 42.80 28.06 -14.58
CA THR A 340 43.38 27.50 -15.81
C THR A 340 43.17 26.00 -15.88
N ILE A 341 43.24 25.29 -14.74
CA ILE A 341 42.95 23.86 -14.64
C ILE A 341 41.47 23.60 -14.92
N SER A 342 40.58 24.38 -14.30
CA SER A 342 39.13 24.29 -14.56
C SER A 342 38.81 24.49 -16.04
N ARG A 343 39.34 25.56 -16.66
CA ARG A 343 39.12 25.84 -18.09
C ARG A 343 39.64 24.73 -19.00
N ARG A 344 40.78 24.11 -18.65
CA ARG A 344 41.35 23.01 -19.42
C ARG A 344 40.52 21.73 -19.29
N LEU A 345 40.08 21.37 -18.08
CA LEU A 345 39.18 20.24 -17.87
C LEU A 345 37.89 20.38 -18.69
N THR A 346 37.28 21.56 -18.67
CA THR A 346 36.09 21.84 -19.49
C THR A 346 36.38 21.69 -20.98
N LYS A 347 37.50 22.24 -21.46
CA LYS A 347 37.89 22.14 -22.87
C LYS A 347 38.14 20.68 -23.31
N CYS A 348 38.83 19.89 -22.50
CA CYS A 348 39.07 18.47 -22.77
C CYS A 348 37.75 17.69 -22.82
N ARG A 349 36.83 17.97 -21.90
CA ARG A 349 35.49 17.36 -21.87
C ARG A 349 34.70 17.70 -23.14
N GLU A 350 34.74 18.95 -23.58
CA GLU A 350 34.10 19.39 -24.83
C GLU A 350 34.69 18.68 -26.06
N GLU A 351 36.01 18.47 -26.10
CA GLU A 351 36.68 17.77 -27.20
C GLU A 351 36.30 16.28 -27.24
N LEU A 352 36.23 15.60 -26.08
CA LEU A 352 35.78 14.21 -25.98
C LEU A 352 34.30 14.06 -26.36
N LEU A 353 33.44 14.96 -25.90
CA LEU A 353 32.01 14.94 -26.25
C LEU A 353 31.78 15.21 -27.74
N LYS A 354 32.56 16.11 -28.36
CA LYS A 354 32.48 16.35 -29.81
C LYS A 354 32.88 15.11 -30.61
N ALA A 355 33.94 14.41 -30.20
CA ALA A 355 34.36 13.19 -30.87
C ALA A 355 33.32 12.07 -30.75
N LEU A 356 32.71 11.91 -29.58
CA LEU A 356 31.60 10.97 -29.38
C LEU A 356 30.36 11.35 -30.21
N ALA A 357 30.03 12.64 -30.28
CA ALA A 357 28.91 13.11 -31.09
C ALA A 357 29.14 12.84 -32.60
N GLN A 358 30.36 13.08 -33.10
CA GLN A 358 30.74 12.77 -34.49
C GLN A 358 30.65 11.26 -34.76
N TRP A 359 31.22 10.43 -33.88
CA TRP A 359 31.11 8.97 -34.00
C TRP A 359 29.65 8.48 -33.99
N SER A 360 28.79 9.08 -33.17
CA SER A 360 27.37 8.71 -33.12
C SER A 360 26.55 9.16 -34.34
N GLN A 361 26.97 10.25 -35.01
CA GLN A 361 26.36 10.72 -36.25
C GLN A 361 26.64 9.77 -37.42
N ASP A 362 27.86 9.21 -37.49
CA ASP A 362 28.25 8.21 -38.49
C ASP A 362 27.44 6.90 -38.35
N LEU A 363 26.84 6.65 -37.17
CA LEU A 363 25.99 5.50 -36.87
C LEU A 363 24.48 5.80 -36.96
N HIS A 364 24.08 6.97 -37.48
CA HIS A 364 22.68 7.42 -37.60
C HIS A 364 21.88 7.46 -36.28
N ILE A 365 22.54 7.70 -35.14
CA ILE A 365 21.88 7.83 -33.84
C ILE A 365 21.45 9.29 -33.62
N SER A 366 20.16 9.53 -33.38
CA SER A 366 19.63 10.90 -33.17
C SER A 366 20.00 11.45 -31.79
N LEU A 367 20.86 12.48 -31.75
CA LEU A 367 21.28 13.15 -30.52
C LEU A 367 20.23 14.16 -30.05
N THR A 368 19.48 13.81 -29.00
CA THR A 368 18.61 14.75 -28.26
C THR A 368 19.36 15.41 -27.09
N SER A 369 18.92 16.58 -26.61
CA SER A 369 19.56 17.32 -25.49
C SER A 369 19.70 16.48 -24.20
N ASP A 370 18.73 15.60 -23.92
CA ASP A 370 18.78 14.69 -22.77
C ASP A 370 19.79 13.54 -22.96
N VAL A 371 19.99 13.09 -24.21
CA VAL A 371 21.01 12.08 -24.56
C VAL A 371 22.41 12.66 -24.34
N LEU A 372 22.64 13.93 -24.67
CA LEU A 372 23.92 14.61 -24.43
C LEU A 372 24.25 14.76 -22.94
N LYS A 373 23.26 15.04 -22.08
CA LYS A 373 23.46 15.10 -20.62
C LYS A 373 23.81 13.73 -20.04
N ASN A 374 23.13 12.69 -20.51
CA ASN A 374 23.40 11.31 -20.08
C ASN A 374 24.78 10.83 -20.56
N ILE A 375 25.16 11.12 -21.81
CA ILE A 375 26.50 10.84 -22.35
C ILE A 375 27.58 11.55 -21.52
N SER A 376 27.32 12.77 -21.07
CA SER A 376 28.25 13.54 -20.24
C SER A 376 28.52 12.91 -18.88
N ALA A 377 27.50 12.32 -18.23
CA ALA A 377 27.66 11.60 -16.97
C ALA A 377 28.38 10.26 -17.17
N VAL A 378 28.00 9.52 -18.22
CA VAL A 378 28.62 8.24 -18.57
C VAL A 378 30.08 8.41 -19.00
N LEU A 379 30.42 9.53 -19.65
CA LEU A 379 31.80 9.87 -20.00
C LEU A 379 32.67 10.08 -18.75
N ASP A 380 32.14 10.75 -17.72
CA ASP A 380 32.87 10.98 -16.47
C ASP A 380 33.12 9.64 -15.73
N GLU A 381 32.11 8.76 -15.66
CA GLU A 381 32.25 7.42 -15.08
C GLU A 381 33.27 6.56 -15.86
N TRP A 382 33.24 6.62 -17.20
CA TRP A 382 34.19 5.90 -18.04
C TRP A 382 35.62 6.41 -17.84
N LEU A 383 35.82 7.73 -17.80
CA LEU A 383 37.14 8.33 -17.58
C LEU A 383 37.71 7.92 -16.21
N GLN A 384 36.88 7.92 -15.17
CA GLN A 384 37.26 7.45 -13.85
C GLN A 384 37.71 5.97 -13.91
N GLY A 385 36.91 5.10 -14.52
CA GLY A 385 37.27 3.68 -14.68
C GLY A 385 38.55 3.45 -15.48
N HIS A 386 38.75 4.18 -16.58
CA HIS A 386 39.92 4.07 -17.45
C HIS A 386 41.22 4.45 -16.72
N TYR A 387 41.22 5.57 -15.98
CA TYR A 387 42.41 6.02 -15.26
C TYR A 387 42.67 5.22 -13.97
N SER A 388 41.63 4.74 -13.28
CA SER A 388 41.79 3.82 -12.14
C SER A 388 42.37 2.46 -12.54
N GLN A 389 42.00 1.92 -13.71
CA GLN A 389 42.58 0.66 -14.21
C GLN A 389 44.04 0.82 -14.70
N THR A 390 44.41 2.01 -15.15
CA THR A 390 45.78 2.30 -15.61
C THR A 390 46.78 2.38 -14.45
N GLU A 391 46.36 2.88 -13.28
CA GLU A 391 47.18 2.89 -12.06
C GLU A 391 47.46 1.48 -11.50
N LEU A 392 46.49 0.57 -11.59
CA LEU A 392 46.64 -0.83 -11.18
C LEU A 392 47.66 -1.61 -12.03
N LYS A 393 47.86 -1.22 -13.30
CA LYS A 393 48.91 -1.80 -14.17
C LYS A 393 50.29 -1.18 -13.90
N SER A 394 50.35 0.13 -13.64
CA SER A 394 51.60 0.84 -13.31
C SER A 394 52.19 0.47 -11.94
N SER A 395 51.42 -0.16 -11.06
CA SER A 395 51.87 -0.59 -9.71
C SER A 395 52.32 -2.06 -9.65
N ARG A 396 52.32 -2.77 -10.79
CA ARG A 396 52.73 -4.19 -10.91
C ARG A 396 53.93 -4.41 -11.83
N GLU A 397 54.52 -3.35 -12.37
CA GLU A 397 55.89 -3.30 -12.89
C GLU A 397 56.78 -2.59 -11.87
#